data_AF-A0A5B8HMP4-F1
#
_entry.id   AF-A0A5B8HMP4-F1
#
_cell.length_a   1.000
_cell.length_b   1.000
_cell.length_c   1.000
_cell.angle_alpha   90.00
_cell.angle_beta   90.00
_cell.angle_gamma   90.00
#
_symmetry.space_group_name_H-M   'P 1'
#
loop_
_entity.id
_entity.type
_entity.pdbx_description
1 polymer ?
#
loop_
_entity_poly.entity_id
_entity_poly.type
_entity_poly.pdbx_seq_one_letter_code
_entity_poly.pdbx_strand_id
1 'polypeptide(L)'
;MQAEILLTLKLQQRLFADPRRITLLKQVKQTGSISQGARLADISYKSAWDAINEMNQLSEQTIVERTTGGKGGGGAVLTRYGERLLQLYELLGQIQQKAFDVLQDDDLPLDSLLAAIARFSLQTSARNQFFGTVLERDQQRVQQHLSVLLAGGHTRIQAALTQQSADRLQLTSGKEVLVLIKAPWVAVTPQTVPSPAHDNVLPGRINHLQPGPTQSEVLVTLEGGEVVCATLPNDAVALQGLQPEMAVYASFNADQVIIATLC
;
A
#
# COMPACT_ATOMS: atom_id res chain seq x y z
N MET A 1 -2.83 6.54 -21.84
CA MET A 1 -1.48 6.96 -22.27
C MET A 1 -0.49 5.96 -21.67
N GLN A 2 0.38 5.31 -22.45
CA GLN A 2 1.39 4.38 -21.89
C GLN A 2 2.66 5.17 -21.63
N ALA A 3 3.00 5.37 -20.36
CA ALA A 3 4.27 6.00 -19.99
C ALA A 3 5.37 4.94 -19.93
N GLU A 4 6.53 5.28 -20.49
CA GLU A 4 7.75 4.49 -20.30
C GLU A 4 8.54 5.09 -19.13
N ILE A 5 8.72 4.31 -18.06
CA ILE A 5 9.43 4.76 -16.86
C ILE A 5 10.82 4.13 -16.84
N LEU A 6 11.85 4.98 -16.87
CA LEU A 6 13.24 4.55 -16.84
C LEU A 6 13.84 4.78 -15.44
N LEU A 7 14.25 3.69 -14.79
CA LEU A 7 14.87 3.72 -13.47
C LEU A 7 16.38 3.92 -13.58
N THR A 8 16.92 4.95 -12.90
CA THR A 8 18.38 5.12 -12.76
C THR A 8 18.75 5.12 -11.28
N LEU A 9 19.59 4.17 -10.88
CA LEU A 9 20.12 4.04 -9.53
C LEU A 9 21.53 4.62 -9.48
N LYS A 10 21.76 5.52 -8.52
CA LYS A 10 23.10 6.05 -8.20
C LYS A 10 23.52 5.60 -6.81
N LEU A 11 24.78 5.17 -6.68
CA LEU A 11 25.44 4.92 -5.41
C LEU A 11 26.66 5.84 -5.32
N GLN A 12 26.88 6.45 -4.16
CA GLN A 12 27.99 7.41 -3.95
C GLN A 12 28.02 8.51 -5.04
N GLN A 13 26.82 9.00 -5.43
CA GLN A 13 26.58 9.97 -6.52
C GLN A 13 27.03 9.54 -7.93
N ARG A 14 27.52 8.31 -8.10
CA ARG A 14 27.94 7.73 -9.38
C ARG A 14 26.86 6.83 -9.96
N LEU A 15 26.83 6.70 -11.28
CA LEU A 15 25.90 5.80 -11.95
C LEU A 15 26.19 4.36 -11.53
N PHE A 16 25.19 3.71 -10.93
CA PHE A 16 25.29 2.31 -10.51
C PHE A 16 24.55 1.40 -11.49
N ALA A 17 23.23 1.59 -11.63
CA ALA A 17 22.40 0.79 -12.53
C ALA A 17 21.44 1.68 -13.34
N ASP A 18 21.30 1.36 -14.62
CA ASP A 18 20.37 1.97 -15.57
C ASP A 18 19.85 0.86 -16.51
N PRO A 19 18.87 1.15 -17.40
CA PRO A 19 18.32 0.15 -18.31
C PRO A 19 19.39 -0.54 -19.15
N ARG A 20 20.46 0.19 -19.53
CA ARG A 20 21.53 -0.32 -20.38
C ARG A 20 22.44 -1.31 -19.65
N ARG A 21 22.87 -0.98 -18.42
CA ARG A 21 23.65 -1.88 -17.54
C ARG A 21 22.86 -3.11 -17.13
N ILE A 22 21.57 -2.96 -16.86
CA ILE A 22 20.69 -4.10 -16.53
C ILE A 22 20.54 -5.02 -17.74
N THR A 23 20.37 -4.48 -18.94
CA THR A 23 20.38 -5.26 -20.18
C THR A 23 21.70 -6.02 -20.35
N LEU A 24 22.84 -5.37 -20.14
CA LEU A 24 24.15 -6.03 -20.14
C LEU A 24 24.20 -7.22 -19.17
N LEU A 25 23.82 -7.02 -17.90
CA LEU A 25 23.85 -8.08 -16.90
C LEU A 25 22.94 -9.27 -17.27
N LYS A 26 21.76 -9.00 -17.83
CA LYS A 26 20.85 -10.05 -18.35
C LYS A 26 21.50 -10.84 -19.48
N GLN A 27 22.18 -10.17 -20.41
CA GLN A 27 22.86 -10.84 -21.51
C GLN A 27 24.09 -11.62 -21.04
N VAL A 28 24.85 -11.11 -20.06
CA VAL A 28 25.96 -11.84 -19.43
C VAL A 28 25.44 -13.09 -18.71
N LYS A 29 24.30 -13.01 -18.01
CA LYS A 29 23.65 -14.18 -17.38
C LYS A 29 23.34 -15.28 -18.39
N GLN A 30 22.82 -14.91 -19.56
CA GLN A 30 22.39 -15.87 -20.58
C GLN A 30 23.57 -16.46 -21.37
N THR A 31 24.57 -15.63 -21.68
CA THR A 31 25.68 -16.02 -22.57
C THR A 31 26.91 -16.57 -21.84
N GLY A 32 27.05 -16.26 -20.54
CA GLY A 32 28.25 -16.57 -19.79
C GLY A 32 29.49 -15.77 -20.25
N SER A 33 29.31 -14.69 -21.02
CA SER A 33 30.40 -13.93 -21.62
C SER A 33 30.12 -12.43 -21.66
N ILE A 34 31.08 -11.61 -21.20
CA ILE A 34 30.99 -10.14 -21.28
C ILE A 34 31.04 -9.66 -22.72
N SER A 35 31.83 -10.31 -23.59
CA SER A 35 31.95 -9.87 -24.99
C SER A 35 30.69 -10.16 -25.79
N GLN A 36 30.09 -11.34 -25.63
CA GLN A 36 28.81 -11.65 -26.24
C GLN A 36 27.68 -10.81 -25.62
N GLY A 37 27.68 -10.67 -24.29
CA GLY A 37 26.70 -9.86 -23.58
C GLY A 37 26.70 -8.38 -24.01
N ALA A 38 27.88 -7.79 -24.20
CA ALA A 38 28.03 -6.43 -24.71
C ALA A 38 27.42 -6.25 -26.10
N ARG A 39 27.68 -7.21 -27.02
CA ARG A 39 27.14 -7.19 -28.38
C ARG A 39 25.61 -7.27 -28.38
N LEU A 40 25.03 -8.17 -27.58
CA LEU A 40 23.58 -8.34 -27.49
C LEU A 40 22.89 -7.18 -26.75
N ALA A 41 23.62 -6.46 -25.89
CA ALA A 41 23.15 -5.26 -25.21
C ALA A 41 23.43 -3.96 -26.00
N ASP A 42 23.88 -4.07 -27.24
CA ASP A 42 24.21 -2.95 -28.13
C ASP A 42 25.20 -1.92 -27.53
N ILE A 43 26.23 -2.42 -26.86
CA ILE A 43 27.32 -1.59 -26.31
C ILE A 43 28.70 -2.15 -26.65
N SER A 44 29.70 -1.27 -26.69
CA SER A 44 31.09 -1.70 -26.91
C SER A 44 31.58 -2.59 -25.75
N TYR A 45 32.47 -3.54 -26.06
CA TYR A 45 33.10 -4.38 -25.04
C TYR A 45 33.79 -3.55 -23.95
N LYS A 46 34.49 -2.48 -24.34
CA LYS A 46 35.14 -1.57 -23.38
C LYS A 46 34.11 -0.92 -22.45
N SER A 47 33.00 -0.42 -22.99
CA SER A 47 31.92 0.16 -22.19
C SER A 47 31.28 -0.84 -21.23
N ALA A 48 31.07 -2.09 -21.67
CA ALA A 48 30.56 -3.16 -20.82
C ALA A 48 31.53 -3.51 -19.69
N TRP A 49 32.83 -3.58 -20.01
CA TRP A 49 33.89 -3.87 -19.05
C TRP A 49 34.01 -2.77 -17.98
N ASP A 50 34.04 -1.51 -18.41
CA ASP A 50 34.11 -0.34 -17.54
C ASP A 50 32.87 -0.26 -16.63
N ALA A 51 31.67 -0.52 -17.19
CA ALA A 51 30.43 -0.56 -16.42
C ALA A 51 30.43 -1.65 -15.35
N ILE A 52 30.83 -2.89 -15.69
CA ILE A 52 30.89 -4.00 -14.72
C ILE A 52 31.92 -3.71 -13.62
N ASN A 53 33.10 -3.18 -13.98
CA ASN A 53 34.12 -2.82 -13.00
C ASN A 53 33.62 -1.73 -12.05
N GLU A 54 32.98 -0.68 -12.59
CA GLU A 54 32.41 0.39 -11.79
C GLU A 54 31.29 -0.11 -10.87
N MET A 55 30.40 -0.97 -11.38
CA MET A 55 29.34 -1.59 -10.58
C MET A 55 29.93 -2.41 -9.42
N ASN A 56 30.93 -3.26 -9.69
CA ASN A 56 31.63 -4.02 -8.66
C ASN A 56 32.37 -3.14 -7.65
N GLN A 57 32.87 -1.97 -8.07
CA GLN A 57 33.55 -1.03 -7.18
C GLN A 57 32.56 -0.29 -6.26
N LEU A 58 31.38 0.03 -6.77
CA LEU A 58 30.34 0.76 -6.04
C LEU A 58 29.53 -0.15 -5.11
N SER A 59 29.47 -1.45 -5.39
CA SER A 59 28.76 -2.42 -4.56
C SER A 59 29.66 -3.03 -3.48
N GLU A 60 29.05 -3.40 -2.35
CA GLU A 60 29.74 -4.10 -1.27
C GLU A 60 30.13 -5.55 -1.63
N GLN A 61 29.47 -6.11 -2.64
CA GLN A 61 29.70 -7.47 -3.12
C GLN A 61 29.89 -7.46 -4.64
N THR A 62 30.78 -8.31 -5.14
CA THR A 62 30.98 -8.51 -6.58
C THR A 62 29.67 -8.91 -7.25
N ILE A 63 29.31 -8.25 -8.34
CA ILE A 63 28.09 -8.50 -9.14
C ILE A 63 28.38 -9.52 -10.25
N VAL A 64 29.51 -9.38 -10.94
CA VAL A 64 29.97 -10.31 -11.99
C VAL A 64 31.34 -10.85 -11.61
N GLU A 65 31.43 -12.17 -11.47
CA GLU A 65 32.68 -12.90 -11.38
C GLU A 65 33.20 -13.26 -12.76
N ARG A 66 34.52 -13.23 -12.92
CA ARG A 66 35.20 -13.59 -14.15
C ARG A 66 35.97 -14.88 -13.91
N THR A 67 35.75 -15.87 -14.77
CA THR A 67 36.59 -17.07 -14.78
C THR A 67 37.78 -16.83 -15.69
N THR A 68 38.98 -16.81 -15.14
CA THR A 68 40.23 -16.71 -15.91
C THR A 68 40.65 -18.10 -16.40
N GLY A 69 40.79 -18.28 -17.73
CA GLY A 69 41.58 -19.37 -18.32
C GLY A 69 40.80 -20.43 -19.12
N GLY A 70 41.20 -20.58 -20.39
CA GLY A 70 40.77 -21.64 -21.32
C GLY A 70 41.04 -21.25 -22.79
N LYS A 71 41.20 -22.23 -23.70
CA LYS A 71 41.49 -22.03 -25.14
C LYS A 71 40.40 -21.24 -25.92
N GLY A 72 39.33 -20.80 -25.26
CA GLY A 72 38.22 -20.03 -25.83
C GLY A 72 37.93 -18.68 -25.17
N GLY A 73 38.80 -18.19 -24.26
CA GLY A 73 38.58 -16.95 -23.50
C GLY A 73 37.83 -17.16 -22.19
N GLY A 74 38.10 -16.30 -21.20
CA GLY A 74 37.50 -16.39 -19.87
C GLY A 74 35.98 -16.17 -19.87
N GLY A 75 35.26 -16.87 -18.99
CA GLY A 75 33.83 -16.72 -18.82
C GLY A 75 33.46 -15.61 -17.84
N ALA A 76 32.18 -15.29 -17.76
CA ALA A 76 31.62 -14.36 -16.81
C ALA A 76 30.29 -14.87 -16.28
N VAL A 77 30.13 -14.85 -14.96
CA VAL A 77 28.95 -15.38 -14.27
C VAL A 77 28.47 -14.33 -13.29
N LEU A 78 27.15 -14.12 -13.22
CA LEU A 78 26.58 -13.29 -12.17
C LEU A 78 26.73 -14.00 -10.83
N THR A 79 27.15 -13.27 -9.82
CA THR A 79 27.09 -13.75 -8.45
C THR A 79 25.63 -13.77 -7.97
N ARG A 80 25.38 -14.41 -6.82
CA ARG A 80 24.08 -14.32 -6.14
C ARG A 80 23.66 -12.86 -5.90
N TYR A 81 24.62 -11.98 -5.60
CA TYR A 81 24.33 -10.56 -5.42
C TYR A 81 23.90 -9.89 -6.73
N GLY A 82 24.59 -10.19 -7.83
CA GLY A 82 24.20 -9.70 -9.16
C GLY A 82 22.84 -10.19 -9.62
N GLU A 83 22.47 -11.43 -9.30
CA GLU A 83 21.12 -11.93 -9.57
C GLU A 83 20.05 -11.23 -8.73
N ARG A 84 20.31 -11.00 -7.45
CA ARG A 84 19.41 -10.23 -6.58
C ARG A 84 19.25 -8.79 -7.05
N LEU A 85 20.31 -8.17 -7.57
CA LEU A 85 20.24 -6.84 -8.18
C LEU A 85 19.29 -6.81 -9.37
N LEU A 86 19.35 -7.80 -10.26
CA LEU A 86 18.42 -7.90 -11.39
C LEU A 86 16.97 -8.04 -10.92
N GLN A 87 16.72 -8.92 -9.94
CA GLN A 87 15.38 -9.11 -9.38
C GLN A 87 14.86 -7.82 -8.73
N LEU A 88 15.69 -7.15 -7.94
CA LEU A 88 15.32 -5.89 -7.28
C LEU A 88 14.98 -4.80 -8.31
N TYR A 89 15.81 -4.65 -9.35
CA TYR A 89 15.58 -3.64 -10.39
C TYR A 89 14.26 -3.87 -11.12
N GLU A 90 13.93 -5.13 -11.46
CA GLU A 90 12.65 -5.48 -12.08
C GLU A 90 11.46 -5.19 -11.15
N LEU A 91 11.57 -5.53 -9.87
CA LEU A 91 10.53 -5.23 -8.88
C LEU A 91 10.31 -3.72 -8.71
N LEU A 92 11.38 -2.93 -8.67
CA LEU A 92 11.27 -1.46 -8.59
C LEU A 92 10.58 -0.89 -9.84
N GLY A 93 10.87 -1.41 -11.03
CA GLY A 93 10.18 -1.03 -12.26
C GLY A 93 8.67 -1.30 -12.19
N GLN A 94 8.27 -2.47 -11.68
CA GLN A 94 6.85 -2.80 -11.48
C GLN A 94 6.17 -1.87 -10.47
N ILE A 95 6.84 -1.55 -9.36
CA ILE A 95 6.32 -0.63 -8.34
C ILE A 95 6.12 0.77 -8.92
N GLN A 96 7.10 1.27 -9.67
CA GLN A 96 7.00 2.59 -10.32
C GLN A 96 5.86 2.64 -11.34
N GLN A 97 5.68 1.59 -12.14
CA GLN A 97 4.58 1.54 -13.09
C GLN A 97 3.23 1.61 -12.38
N LYS A 98 3.03 0.79 -11.34
CA LYS A 98 1.78 0.81 -10.55
C LYS A 98 1.54 2.16 -9.88
N ALA A 99 2.58 2.80 -9.34
CA ALA A 99 2.48 4.13 -8.75
C ALA A 99 2.10 5.18 -9.79
N PHE A 100 2.60 5.06 -11.03
CA PHE A 100 2.24 5.95 -12.13
C PHE A 100 0.81 5.72 -12.62
N ASP A 101 0.34 4.48 -12.67
CA ASP A 101 -1.03 4.18 -13.09
C ASP A 101 -2.07 4.82 -12.14
N VAL A 102 -1.74 4.96 -10.86
CA VAL A 102 -2.56 5.67 -9.86
C VAL A 102 -2.67 7.18 -10.13
N LEU A 103 -1.67 7.80 -10.79
CA LEU A 103 -1.74 9.23 -11.15
C LEU A 103 -2.80 9.54 -12.21
N GLN A 104 -3.39 8.55 -12.87
CA GLN A 104 -4.48 8.76 -13.83
C GLN A 104 -5.83 8.99 -13.15
N ASP A 105 -5.88 8.96 -11.82
CA ASP A 105 -7.08 9.15 -10.99
C ASP A 105 -7.01 10.54 -10.32
N ASP A 106 -7.81 11.50 -10.80
CA ASP A 106 -7.72 12.94 -10.47
C ASP A 106 -8.10 13.28 -9.01
N ASP A 107 -8.78 12.38 -8.29
CA ASP A 107 -9.31 12.63 -6.94
C ASP A 107 -8.29 12.41 -5.81
N LEU A 108 -6.99 12.42 -6.12
CA LEU A 108 -5.93 12.01 -5.20
C LEU A 108 -5.10 13.16 -4.64
N PRO A 109 -5.07 13.33 -3.30
CA PRO A 109 -4.04 14.12 -2.64
C PRO A 109 -2.69 13.39 -2.76
N LEU A 110 -1.79 13.94 -3.59
CA LEU A 110 -0.42 13.41 -3.78
C LEU A 110 0.58 13.93 -2.71
N ASP A 111 0.08 14.62 -1.69
CA ASP A 111 0.85 15.12 -0.56
C ASP A 111 1.01 14.09 0.57
N SER A 112 0.21 13.01 0.60
CA SER A 112 0.39 11.89 1.53
C SER A 112 0.94 10.63 0.85
N LEU A 113 2.12 10.19 1.31
CA LEU A 113 2.72 8.93 0.88
C LEU A 113 1.85 7.72 1.25
N LEU A 114 1.16 7.76 2.39
CA LEU A 114 0.25 6.68 2.80
C LEU A 114 -0.94 6.58 1.83
N ALA A 115 -1.52 7.71 1.44
CA ALA A 115 -2.62 7.75 0.47
C ALA A 115 -2.21 7.17 -0.88
N ALA A 116 -1.03 7.56 -1.39
CA ALA A 116 -0.50 7.02 -2.62
C ALA A 116 -0.27 5.50 -2.53
N ILE A 117 0.43 5.03 -1.48
CA ILE A 117 0.76 3.61 -1.32
C ILE A 117 -0.50 2.74 -1.16
N ALA A 118 -1.50 3.19 -0.40
CA ALA A 118 -2.72 2.41 -0.15
C ALA A 118 -3.46 1.99 -1.44
N ARG A 119 -3.35 2.75 -2.54
CA ARG A 119 -4.07 2.44 -3.80
C ARG A 119 -3.36 1.43 -4.70
N PHE A 120 -2.03 1.36 -4.69
CA PHE A 120 -1.29 0.38 -5.52
C PHE A 120 -0.65 -0.77 -4.73
N SER A 121 -0.67 -0.68 -3.40
CA SER A 121 -0.23 -1.74 -2.50
C SER A 121 -1.35 -2.75 -2.26
N LEU A 122 -1.27 -3.48 -1.14
CA LEU A 122 -2.22 -4.48 -0.73
C LEU A 122 -3.63 -3.89 -0.61
N GLN A 123 -4.55 -4.42 -1.42
CA GLN A 123 -5.97 -4.13 -1.31
C GLN A 123 -6.62 -5.01 -0.24
N THR A 124 -7.54 -4.44 0.52
CA THR A 124 -8.27 -5.15 1.58
C THR A 124 -9.73 -5.37 1.20
N SER A 125 -10.35 -6.41 1.77
CA SER A 125 -11.79 -6.65 1.57
C SER A 125 -12.67 -5.79 2.48
N ALA A 126 -12.08 -4.95 3.35
CA ALA A 126 -12.82 -3.96 4.12
C ALA A 126 -13.43 -2.94 3.16
N ARG A 127 -14.75 -2.76 3.24
CA ARG A 127 -15.48 -1.80 2.41
C ARG A 127 -15.36 -0.37 2.93
N ASN A 128 -15.04 -0.25 4.21
CA ASN A 128 -14.79 1.03 4.87
C ASN A 128 -13.28 1.18 5.02
N GLN A 129 -12.71 2.09 4.25
CA GLN A 129 -11.29 2.42 4.28
C GLN A 129 -11.19 3.95 4.32
N PHE A 130 -10.82 4.49 5.48
CA PHE A 130 -10.80 5.93 5.69
C PHE A 130 -9.41 6.40 6.09
N PHE A 131 -8.88 7.40 5.39
CA PHE A 131 -7.68 8.09 5.85
C PHE A 131 -8.00 8.94 7.06
N GLY A 132 -7.06 8.98 8.00
CA GLY A 132 -7.17 9.80 9.19
C GLY A 132 -5.84 10.03 9.85
N THR A 133 -5.87 10.84 10.90
CA THR A 133 -4.72 11.16 11.73
C THR A 133 -5.00 10.78 13.17
N VAL A 134 -4.04 10.13 13.82
CA VAL A 134 -4.10 9.82 15.24
C VAL A 134 -4.14 11.14 16.05
N LEU A 135 -5.19 11.31 16.85
CA LEU A 135 -5.28 12.42 17.81
C LEU A 135 -4.55 12.06 19.10
N GLU A 136 -4.96 10.95 19.69
CA GLU A 136 -4.46 10.48 20.98
C GLU A 136 -4.53 8.96 21.10
N ARG A 137 -3.74 8.43 22.03
CA ARG A 137 -3.64 7.02 22.37
C ARG A 137 -3.53 6.92 23.89
N ASP A 138 -4.33 6.07 24.51
CA ASP A 138 -4.24 5.84 25.94
C ASP A 138 -2.98 5.02 26.33
N GLN A 139 -2.71 4.93 27.64
CA GLN A 139 -1.56 4.19 28.18
C GLN A 139 -2.00 2.92 28.93
N GLN A 140 -3.14 2.33 28.55
CA GLN A 140 -3.60 1.09 29.17
C GLN A 140 -2.64 -0.08 28.88
N ARG A 141 -2.63 -1.07 29.77
CA ARG A 141 -1.84 -2.29 29.59
C ARG A 141 -2.64 -3.30 28.76
N VAL A 142 -1.95 -4.09 27.94
CA VAL A 142 -2.51 -5.13 27.05
C VAL A 142 -3.26 -4.56 25.86
N GLN A 143 -4.40 -3.91 26.08
CA GLN A 143 -5.25 -3.30 25.05
C GLN A 143 -5.30 -1.79 25.29
N GLN A 144 -5.22 -1.02 24.22
CA GLN A 144 -5.22 0.43 24.25
C GLN A 144 -6.22 0.97 23.24
N HIS A 145 -6.77 2.14 23.55
CA HIS A 145 -7.67 2.86 22.66
C HIS A 145 -6.94 4.01 21.98
N LEU A 146 -7.27 4.17 20.70
CA LEU A 146 -6.74 5.16 19.78
C LEU A 146 -7.89 5.99 19.24
N SER A 147 -7.80 7.30 19.38
CA SER A 147 -8.74 8.22 18.72
C SER A 147 -8.13 8.71 17.40
N VAL A 148 -8.87 8.56 16.31
CA VAL A 148 -8.47 8.95 14.96
C VAL A 148 -9.46 9.99 14.43
N LEU A 149 -8.95 11.11 13.92
CA LEU A 149 -9.73 12.08 13.16
C LEU A 149 -9.66 11.71 11.68
N LEU A 150 -10.81 11.49 11.05
CA LEU A 150 -10.86 11.21 9.61
C LEU A 150 -10.49 12.46 8.80
N ALA A 151 -10.06 12.26 7.55
CA ALA A 151 -9.61 13.33 6.66
C ALA A 151 -10.65 14.44 6.41
N GLY A 152 -11.96 14.15 6.57
CA GLY A 152 -13.03 15.14 6.53
C GLY A 152 -12.99 16.16 7.69
N GLY A 153 -12.16 15.94 8.72
CA GLY A 153 -11.93 16.89 9.82
C GLY A 153 -13.04 16.94 10.87
N HIS A 154 -14.11 16.15 10.69
CA HIS A 154 -15.28 16.15 11.57
C HIS A 154 -15.44 14.83 12.33
N THR A 155 -15.33 13.71 11.62
CA THR A 155 -15.63 12.37 12.14
C THR A 155 -14.46 11.84 12.98
N ARG A 156 -14.75 11.36 14.20
CA ARG A 156 -13.78 10.69 15.08
C ARG A 156 -14.10 9.20 15.20
N ILE A 157 -13.08 8.36 15.08
CA ILE A 157 -13.16 6.91 15.26
C ILE A 157 -12.30 6.50 16.46
N GLN A 158 -12.86 5.66 17.33
CA GLN A 158 -12.15 4.92 18.36
C GLN A 158 -11.76 3.54 17.83
N ALA A 159 -10.49 3.19 17.97
CA ALA A 159 -9.95 1.87 17.63
C ALA A 159 -9.26 1.25 18.84
N ALA A 160 -9.45 -0.05 19.06
CA ALA A 160 -8.81 -0.79 20.13
C ALA A 160 -7.80 -1.77 19.56
N LEU A 161 -6.58 -1.74 20.09
CA LEU A 161 -5.49 -2.60 19.62
C LEU A 161 -4.51 -2.94 20.74
N THR A 162 -3.69 -3.96 20.53
CA THR A 162 -2.70 -4.34 21.53
C THR A 162 -1.61 -3.28 21.67
N GLN A 163 -1.09 -3.11 22.89
CA GLN A 163 0.03 -2.21 23.16
C GLN A 163 1.21 -2.48 22.22
N GLN A 164 1.55 -3.76 22.01
CA GLN A 164 2.63 -4.17 21.11
C GLN A 164 2.39 -3.73 19.66
N SER A 165 1.14 -3.77 19.19
CA SER A 165 0.80 -3.30 17.83
C SER A 165 0.92 -1.79 17.73
N ALA A 166 0.42 -1.07 18.72
CA ALA A 166 0.50 0.39 18.73
C ALA A 166 1.94 0.90 18.82
N ASP A 167 2.81 0.23 19.57
CA ASP A 167 4.24 0.53 19.65
C ASP A 167 4.97 0.19 18.34
N ARG A 168 4.75 -1.00 17.79
CA ARG A 168 5.34 -1.43 16.52
C ARG A 168 4.97 -0.50 15.37
N LEU A 169 3.71 -0.08 15.33
CA LEU A 169 3.18 0.86 14.33
C LEU A 169 3.44 2.32 14.70
N GLN A 170 4.12 2.60 15.81
CA GLN A 170 4.47 3.95 16.29
C GLN A 170 3.26 4.92 16.32
N LEU A 171 2.10 4.44 16.75
CA LEU A 171 0.85 5.22 16.76
C LEU A 171 0.92 6.30 17.83
N THR A 172 1.35 7.48 17.41
CA THR A 172 1.53 8.69 18.20
C THR A 172 0.70 9.82 17.59
N SER A 173 0.43 10.88 18.35
CA SER A 173 -0.34 12.03 17.87
C SER A 173 0.26 12.60 16.58
N GLY A 174 -0.59 12.88 15.58
CA GLY A 174 -0.17 13.34 14.27
C GLY A 174 0.19 12.24 13.27
N LYS A 175 0.23 10.95 13.67
CA LYS A 175 0.53 9.87 12.75
C LYS A 175 -0.63 9.62 11.78
N GLU A 176 -0.35 9.61 10.48
CA GLU A 176 -1.31 9.24 9.45
C GLU A 176 -1.61 7.73 9.50
N VAL A 177 -2.89 7.39 9.36
CA VAL A 177 -3.40 6.03 9.42
C VAL A 177 -4.50 5.80 8.38
N LEU A 178 -4.66 4.55 7.99
CA LEU A 178 -5.82 4.05 7.27
C LEU A 178 -6.66 3.21 8.25
N VAL A 179 -7.89 3.63 8.45
CA VAL A 179 -8.90 2.96 9.28
C VAL A 179 -9.65 1.96 8.42
N LEU A 180 -9.62 0.69 8.81
CA LEU A 180 -10.23 -0.42 8.07
C LEU A 180 -11.34 -1.06 8.90
N ILE A 181 -12.57 -1.06 8.39
CA ILE A 181 -13.74 -1.67 9.04
C ILE A 181 -14.48 -2.55 8.04
N LYS A 182 -14.76 -3.80 8.39
CA LYS A 182 -15.55 -4.68 7.53
C LYS A 182 -17.03 -4.28 7.60
N ALA A 183 -17.72 -4.24 6.45
CA ALA A 183 -19.14 -3.89 6.38
C ALA A 183 -20.07 -4.70 7.32
N PRO A 184 -19.88 -6.02 7.54
CA PRO A 184 -20.70 -6.80 8.47
C PRO A 184 -20.50 -6.47 9.96
N TRP A 185 -19.51 -5.65 10.31
CA TRP A 185 -19.33 -5.17 11.68
C TRP A 185 -20.06 -3.85 11.95
N VAL A 186 -20.51 -3.17 10.89
CA VAL A 186 -21.25 -1.91 11.02
C VAL A 186 -22.73 -2.22 11.20
N ALA A 187 -23.25 -1.92 12.38
CA ALA A 187 -24.69 -1.87 12.63
C ALA A 187 -25.25 -0.53 12.13
N VAL A 188 -26.48 -0.56 11.60
CA VAL A 188 -27.26 0.64 11.28
C VAL A 188 -28.51 0.63 12.14
N THR A 189 -28.84 1.77 12.74
CA THR A 189 -30.05 1.95 13.57
C THR A 189 -30.70 3.30 13.31
N PRO A 190 -32.04 3.44 13.30
CA PRO A 190 -32.68 4.74 13.16
C PRO A 190 -32.29 5.71 14.29
N GLN A 191 -32.17 7.01 14.00
CA GLN A 191 -31.95 8.00 15.07
C GLN A 191 -33.19 8.22 15.97
N THR A 192 -34.32 7.60 15.63
CA THR A 192 -35.54 7.62 16.44
C THR A 192 -35.48 6.65 17.62
N VAL A 193 -34.52 5.71 17.63
CA VAL A 193 -34.26 4.82 18.77
C VAL A 193 -33.13 5.39 19.65
N PRO A 194 -33.02 4.97 20.93
CA PRO A 194 -31.91 5.37 21.78
C PRO A 194 -30.56 5.07 21.14
N SER A 195 -29.59 5.98 21.36
CA SER A 195 -28.23 5.84 20.83
C SER A 195 -27.65 4.47 21.18
N PRO A 196 -27.09 3.72 20.22
CA PRO A 196 -26.45 2.43 20.48
C PRO A 196 -25.33 2.53 21.51
N ALA A 197 -25.16 1.48 22.30
CA ALA A 197 -24.05 1.34 23.24
C ALA A 197 -22.83 0.71 22.54
N HIS A 198 -22.29 1.41 21.55
CA HIS A 198 -21.04 1.04 20.86
C HIS A 198 -20.00 2.16 21.04
N ASP A 199 -18.72 1.82 20.91
CA ASP A 199 -17.62 2.81 21.05
C ASP A 199 -17.67 3.88 19.95
N ASN A 200 -18.11 3.49 18.75
CA ASN A 200 -18.29 4.37 17.62
C ASN A 200 -19.78 4.48 17.29
N VAL A 201 -20.32 5.69 17.34
CA VAL A 201 -21.70 6.00 16.95
C VAL A 201 -21.66 7.23 16.04
N LEU A 202 -21.86 7.00 14.74
CA LEU A 202 -21.66 7.98 13.69
C LEU A 202 -23.02 8.36 13.09
N PRO A 203 -23.52 9.59 13.30
CA PRO A 203 -24.76 10.04 12.69
C PRO A 203 -24.59 10.21 11.18
N GLY A 204 -25.64 9.85 10.44
CA GLY A 204 -25.67 10.00 8.99
C GLY A 204 -27.05 9.73 8.41
N ARG A 205 -27.10 9.64 7.08
CA ARG A 205 -28.31 9.29 6.32
C ARG A 205 -28.03 8.17 5.35
N ILE A 206 -28.99 7.26 5.19
CA ILE A 206 -28.91 6.20 4.18
C ILE A 206 -28.98 6.84 2.80
N ASN A 207 -27.91 6.76 2.00
CA ASN A 207 -27.92 7.25 0.62
C ASN A 207 -28.34 6.15 -0.38
N HIS A 208 -28.10 4.88 -0.03
CA HIS A 208 -28.40 3.73 -0.88
C HIS A 208 -28.65 2.50 -0.03
N LEU A 209 -29.62 1.69 -0.45
CA LEU A 209 -29.95 0.41 0.15
C LEU A 209 -30.20 -0.59 -0.98
N GLN A 210 -29.37 -1.62 -1.03
CA GLN A 210 -29.44 -2.68 -2.04
C GLN A 210 -29.75 -4.03 -1.38
N PRO A 211 -30.98 -4.52 -1.48
CA PRO A 211 -31.34 -5.84 -0.99
C PRO A 211 -30.71 -6.95 -1.84
N GLY A 212 -30.17 -7.96 -1.19
CA GLY A 212 -29.78 -9.24 -1.77
C GLY A 212 -30.66 -10.39 -1.27
N PRO A 213 -30.30 -11.66 -1.57
CA PRO A 213 -31.10 -12.82 -1.18
C PRO A 213 -31.30 -12.98 0.33
N THR A 214 -30.24 -12.74 1.12
CA THR A 214 -30.25 -12.92 2.58
C THR A 214 -29.73 -11.71 3.35
N GLN A 215 -28.98 -10.84 2.67
CA GLN A 215 -28.33 -9.67 3.24
C GLN A 215 -28.59 -8.47 2.35
N SER A 216 -28.64 -7.29 2.94
CA SER A 216 -28.71 -6.01 2.26
C SER A 216 -27.42 -5.24 2.46
N GLU A 217 -26.94 -4.60 1.40
CA GLU A 217 -25.91 -3.58 1.49
C GLU A 217 -26.57 -2.23 1.78
N VAL A 218 -26.07 -1.53 2.80
CA VAL A 218 -26.55 -0.20 3.18
C VAL A 218 -25.38 0.76 3.14
N LEU A 219 -25.51 1.85 2.39
CA LEU A 219 -24.55 2.91 2.32
C LEU A 219 -25.10 4.13 3.08
N VAL A 220 -24.32 4.63 4.03
CA VAL A 220 -24.67 5.74 4.92
C VAL A 220 -23.69 6.88 4.68
N THR A 221 -24.19 8.04 4.26
CA THR A 221 -23.38 9.27 4.22
C THR A 221 -23.37 9.87 5.62
N LEU A 222 -22.18 9.98 6.21
CA LEU A 222 -21.96 10.62 7.50
C LEU A 222 -22.05 12.15 7.37
N GLU A 223 -22.20 12.84 8.49
CA GLU A 223 -22.23 14.31 8.53
C GLU A 223 -20.91 14.94 8.00
N GLY A 224 -19.78 14.24 8.15
CA GLY A 224 -18.48 14.65 7.59
C GLY A 224 -18.32 14.42 6.09
N GLY A 225 -19.32 13.85 5.41
CA GLY A 225 -19.31 13.54 3.98
C GLY A 225 -18.73 12.17 3.63
N GLU A 226 -18.11 11.46 4.58
CA GLU A 226 -17.64 10.10 4.35
C GLU A 226 -18.82 9.13 4.13
N VAL A 227 -18.64 8.12 3.29
CA VAL A 227 -19.66 7.07 3.06
C VAL A 227 -19.24 5.78 3.75
N VAL A 228 -20.07 5.32 4.69
CA VAL A 228 -19.91 4.04 5.38
C VAL A 228 -20.79 2.97 4.73
N CYS A 229 -20.20 1.83 4.42
CA CYS A 229 -20.87 0.62 3.97
C CYS A 229 -21.10 -0.36 5.13
N ALA A 230 -22.35 -0.80 5.26
CA ALA A 230 -22.78 -1.85 6.17
C ALA A 230 -23.38 -3.03 5.39
N THR A 231 -23.26 -4.23 5.94
CA THR A 231 -23.96 -5.41 5.44
C THR A 231 -24.85 -5.94 6.57
N LEU A 232 -26.16 -5.95 6.33
CA LEU A 232 -27.16 -6.30 7.35
C LEU A 232 -28.03 -7.45 6.87
N PRO A 233 -28.45 -8.35 7.77
CA PRO A 233 -29.52 -9.29 7.49
C PRO A 233 -30.82 -8.58 7.04
N ASN A 234 -31.52 -9.14 6.05
CA ASN A 234 -32.74 -8.54 5.49
C ASN A 234 -33.86 -8.37 6.53
N ASP A 235 -33.94 -9.28 7.49
CA ASP A 235 -34.86 -9.21 8.63
C ASP A 235 -34.54 -8.03 9.55
N ALA A 236 -33.26 -7.74 9.81
CA ALA A 236 -32.84 -6.56 10.57
C ALA A 236 -33.22 -5.25 9.86
N VAL A 237 -33.03 -5.19 8.53
CA VAL A 237 -33.45 -4.06 7.70
C VAL A 237 -34.97 -3.85 7.79
N ALA A 238 -35.75 -4.92 7.65
CA ALA A 238 -37.21 -4.86 7.71
C ALA A 238 -37.71 -4.48 9.12
N LEU A 239 -37.14 -5.07 10.17
CA LEU A 239 -37.52 -4.83 11.57
C LEU A 239 -37.30 -3.37 11.98
N GLN A 240 -36.23 -2.76 11.47
CA GLN A 240 -35.93 -1.35 11.74
C GLN A 240 -36.56 -0.38 10.73
N GLY A 241 -37.24 -0.88 9.69
CA GLY A 241 -37.87 -0.06 8.67
C GLY A 241 -36.89 0.82 7.89
N LEU A 242 -35.65 0.35 7.68
CA LEU A 242 -34.62 1.16 7.04
C LEU A 242 -34.97 1.44 5.57
N GLN A 243 -34.84 2.70 5.18
CA GLN A 243 -35.12 3.19 3.82
C GLN A 243 -34.10 4.28 3.43
N PRO A 244 -33.86 4.51 2.13
CA PRO A 244 -33.09 5.68 1.68
C PRO A 244 -33.61 6.99 2.30
N GLU A 245 -32.71 7.97 2.46
CA GLU A 245 -32.91 9.28 3.11
C GLU A 245 -33.17 9.26 4.63
N MET A 246 -33.37 8.09 5.22
CA MET A 246 -33.58 7.95 6.66
C MET A 246 -32.34 8.36 7.45
N ALA A 247 -32.55 9.16 8.51
CA ALA A 247 -31.52 9.51 9.47
C ALA A 247 -31.23 8.31 10.39
N VAL A 248 -29.97 7.89 10.41
CA VAL A 248 -29.50 6.69 11.10
C VAL A 248 -28.21 6.94 11.87
N TYR A 249 -27.89 6.05 12.79
CA TYR A 249 -26.55 5.86 13.33
C TYR A 249 -25.91 4.65 12.67
N ALA A 250 -24.73 4.84 12.09
CA ALA A 250 -23.80 3.74 11.80
C ALA A 250 -22.92 3.53 13.05
N SER A 251 -22.84 2.30 13.57
CA SER A 251 -22.15 2.04 14.83
C SER A 251 -21.42 0.70 14.85
N PHE A 252 -20.31 0.66 15.60
CA PHE A 252 -19.42 -0.51 15.73
C PHE A 252 -18.48 -0.32 16.93
N ASN A 253 -17.93 -1.42 17.44
CA ASN A 253 -17.00 -1.36 18.57
C ASN A 253 -15.57 -1.05 18.12
N ALA A 254 -14.77 -0.52 19.03
CA ALA A 254 -13.39 -0.12 18.75
C ALA A 254 -12.50 -1.32 18.38
N ASP A 255 -12.80 -2.52 18.90
CA ASP A 255 -12.11 -3.77 18.58
C ASP A 255 -12.43 -4.34 17.18
N GLN A 256 -13.40 -3.76 16.48
CA GLN A 256 -13.75 -4.08 15.08
C GLN A 256 -13.00 -3.18 14.09
N VAL A 257 -12.07 -2.35 14.55
CA VAL A 257 -11.29 -1.44 13.74
C VAL A 257 -9.86 -1.96 13.58
N ILE A 258 -9.40 -2.09 12.33
CA ILE A 258 -7.99 -2.37 12.03
C ILE A 258 -7.31 -1.07 11.58
N ILE A 259 -6.11 -0.82 12.12
CA ILE A 259 -5.28 0.32 11.73
C ILE A 259 -4.14 -0.17 10.82
N ALA A 260 -4.00 0.46 9.66
CA ALA A 260 -2.85 0.33 8.78
C ALA A 260 -2.10 1.68 8.70
N THR A 261 -0.78 1.64 8.60
CA THR A 261 0.06 2.85 8.50
C THR A 261 1.42 2.48 7.91
N LEU A 262 2.18 3.49 7.48
CA LEU A 262 3.59 3.32 7.12
C LEU A 262 4.44 3.32 8.41
N CYS A 263 5.37 2.36 8.49
CA CYS A 263 6.31 2.24 9.59
C CYS A 263 7.61 2.97 9.28
#